data_AF-A0A534RKH8-F1
#
_entry.id   AF-A0A534RKH8-F1
#
_cell.length_a   1.000
_cell.length_b   1.000
_cell.length_c   1.000
_cell.angle_alpha   90.00
_cell.angle_beta   90.00
_cell.angle_gamma   90.00
#
_symmetry.space_group_name_H-M   'P 1'
#
loop_
_entity.id
_entity.type
_entity.pdbx_description
1 polymer ?
#
loop_
_entity_poly.entity_id
_entity_poly.type
_entity_poly.pdbx_seq_one_letter_code
_entity_poly.pdbx_strand_id
1 'polypeptide(L)'
;MNRRLALLGFASALLGLVALGGGAAQAQTGPSCAAAKKKLAGKKDQKLLTCDATAVAKGASPDADCKQKARDGFSAGWDKVEAKGGCFTTNDKSTTEAKVDAHVTDLESTLHVTGSTPSKCSSKKFKGAGKKGLCLLLCHGKAQKKGLPLSDPTITACMQKCRDKFSAAFSKAEEAGDCRTTGDATTVETKIDVFTTSVASMLPTGVVTTTTTTTPSISRTRCCQAVGACFDASEPDAMVKCPLLHGTLAAAGRVCNGQTGACGTQKVVGANCCQCPANPAQFPHPQYCFDTNISSCGSVCTKTVGAACGPKSLAEAVARSGRHDRRAARDRGAGQESVRILRRRPLRHRRPATRPGVWRRVGRRHDRARIAGVDHERLPARGRRPQADAGG
;
A
#
# COMPACT_ATOMS: atom_id res chain seq x y z
N MET A 1 -22.81 3.66 54.85
CA MET A 1 -24.08 4.35 55.15
C MET A 1 -24.10 5.65 54.34
N ASN A 2 -25.06 5.90 53.44
CA ASN A 2 -26.42 6.42 53.71
C ASN A 2 -26.36 7.80 54.41
N ARG A 3 -26.84 8.92 53.86
CA ARG A 3 -28.18 9.21 53.25
C ARG A 3 -28.11 10.50 52.37
N ARG A 4 -28.76 10.53 51.20
CA ARG A 4 -30.04 11.24 50.83
C ARG A 4 -30.01 12.79 50.81
N LEU A 5 -30.88 13.53 50.12
CA LEU A 5 -31.70 13.38 48.89
C LEU A 5 -32.51 14.68 48.76
N ALA A 6 -32.56 15.35 47.60
CA ALA A 6 -33.51 16.45 47.36
C ALA A 6 -33.91 16.54 45.88
N LEU A 7 -35.19 16.34 45.63
CA LEU A 7 -35.85 16.47 44.32
C LEU A 7 -36.63 17.78 44.28
N LEU A 8 -36.62 18.45 43.12
CA LEU A 8 -37.63 19.39 42.59
C LEU A 8 -37.13 19.78 41.17
N GLY A 9 -37.91 19.80 40.09
CA GLY A 9 -39.33 19.48 39.96
C GLY A 9 -40.08 20.51 39.11
N PHE A 10 -39.67 20.75 37.87
CA PHE A 10 -40.45 21.56 36.91
C PHE A 10 -40.49 20.92 35.53
N ALA A 11 -41.70 20.64 35.05
CA ALA A 11 -41.98 20.24 33.68
C ALA A 11 -42.44 21.46 32.90
N SER A 12 -41.88 21.67 31.70
CA SER A 12 -42.44 22.61 30.73
C SER A 12 -42.17 22.07 29.33
N ALA A 13 -43.24 21.75 28.61
CA ALA A 13 -43.16 21.15 27.28
C ALA A 13 -42.98 22.24 26.23
N LEU A 14 -41.96 22.11 25.39
CA LEU A 14 -41.87 22.88 24.14
C LEU A 14 -41.42 21.94 23.02
N LEU A 15 -42.28 21.82 22.02
CA LEU A 15 -42.20 20.84 20.94
C LEU A 15 -41.17 21.27 19.89
N GLY A 16 -39.89 21.20 20.24
CA GLY A 16 -38.78 21.47 19.34
C GLY A 16 -38.59 20.35 18.33
N LEU A 17 -39.13 20.51 17.12
CA LEU A 17 -38.93 19.58 16.01
C LEU A 17 -37.49 19.72 15.47
N VAL A 18 -36.54 19.12 16.20
CA VAL A 18 -35.12 19.09 15.80
C VAL A 18 -35.03 18.32 14.49
N ALA A 19 -34.90 19.06 13.40
CA ALA A 19 -34.55 18.48 12.11
C ALA A 19 -33.26 17.68 12.29
N LEU A 20 -33.37 16.35 12.13
CA LEU A 20 -32.23 15.49 11.85
C LEU A 20 -31.71 15.83 10.46
N GLY A 21 -31.09 17.00 10.36
CA GLY A 21 -30.10 17.33 9.35
C GLY A 21 -28.92 16.42 9.59
N GLY A 22 -29.07 15.15 9.21
CA GLY A 22 -27.98 14.23 8.94
C GLY A 22 -27.21 14.81 7.77
N GLY A 23 -26.39 15.83 8.06
CA GLY A 23 -25.48 16.42 7.10
C GLY A 23 -24.62 15.29 6.59
N ALA A 24 -24.86 14.89 5.34
CA ALA A 24 -24.13 13.81 4.70
C ALA A 24 -22.65 14.14 4.84
N ALA A 25 -21.94 13.41 5.70
CA ALA A 25 -20.54 13.65 5.97
C ALA A 25 -19.80 13.49 4.64
N GLN A 26 -19.46 14.61 4.02
CA GLN A 26 -19.16 14.64 2.60
C GLN A 26 -17.90 13.80 2.38
N ALA A 27 -18.08 12.64 1.74
CA ALA A 27 -17.04 11.62 1.68
C ALA A 27 -15.79 12.24 1.03
N GLN A 28 -14.66 12.13 1.72
CA GLN A 28 -13.40 12.67 1.21
C GLN A 28 -13.02 11.95 -0.09
N THR A 29 -12.33 12.64 -1.00
CA THR A 29 -11.84 11.99 -2.22
C THR A 29 -10.76 10.95 -1.89
N GLY A 30 -10.67 9.86 -2.66
CA GLY A 30 -9.64 8.83 -2.49
C GLY A 30 -8.20 9.37 -2.41
N PRO A 31 -7.79 10.37 -3.22
CA PRO A 31 -6.48 10.99 -3.10
C PRO A 31 -6.32 11.75 -1.78
N SER A 32 -7.39 12.36 -1.28
CA SER A 32 -7.39 13.03 0.03
C SER A 32 -7.25 12.05 1.18
N CYS A 33 -7.94 10.90 1.13
CA CYS A 33 -7.82 9.83 2.13
C CYS A 33 -6.39 9.29 2.18
N ALA A 34 -5.84 8.81 1.05
CA ALA A 34 -4.53 8.19 1.05
C ALA A 34 -3.38 9.18 1.32
N ALA A 35 -3.54 10.47 1.00
CA ALA A 35 -2.65 11.52 1.48
C ALA A 35 -2.76 11.77 3.00
N ALA A 36 -3.95 11.60 3.60
CA ALA A 36 -4.12 11.63 5.05
C ALA A 36 -3.50 10.40 5.73
N LYS A 37 -3.64 9.20 5.16
CA LYS A 37 -2.97 7.96 5.60
C LYS A 37 -1.43 8.10 5.55
N LYS A 38 -0.85 8.60 4.44
CA LYS A 38 0.58 8.94 4.35
C LYS A 38 1.02 9.91 5.46
N LYS A 39 0.24 10.96 5.71
CA LYS A 39 0.49 11.93 6.80
C LYS A 39 0.43 11.31 8.20
N LEU A 40 -0.43 10.31 8.42
CA LEU A 40 -0.53 9.59 9.69
C LEU A 40 0.67 8.66 9.90
N ALA A 41 1.07 7.90 8.88
CA ALA A 41 2.27 7.07 8.91
C ALA A 41 3.53 7.91 9.25
N GLY A 42 3.73 9.03 8.56
CA GLY A 42 4.83 9.96 8.86
C GLY A 42 4.74 10.63 10.24
N LYS A 43 3.54 10.79 10.80
CA LYS A 43 3.36 11.28 12.18
C LYS A 43 3.68 10.22 13.23
N LYS A 44 3.39 8.94 12.97
CA LYS A 44 3.76 7.82 13.83
C LYS A 44 5.29 7.71 13.88
N ASP A 45 5.91 7.65 12.70
CA ASP A 45 7.37 7.68 12.49
C ASP A 45 8.05 8.83 13.26
N GLN A 46 7.66 10.07 12.99
CA GLN A 46 8.19 11.25 13.69
C GLN A 46 8.05 11.15 15.22
N LYS A 47 6.90 10.67 15.73
CA LYS A 47 6.67 10.56 17.17
C LYS A 47 7.53 9.50 17.81
N LEU A 48 7.62 8.31 17.22
CA LEU A 48 8.44 7.20 17.72
C LEU A 48 9.91 7.62 17.80
N LEU A 49 10.46 8.16 16.72
CA LEU A 49 11.84 8.67 16.70
C LEU A 49 12.03 9.90 17.61
N THR A 50 10.97 10.61 18.00
CA THR A 50 11.04 11.65 19.05
C THR A 50 11.11 11.05 20.47
N CYS A 51 10.46 9.90 20.72
CA CYS A 51 10.64 9.13 21.95
C CYS A 51 12.09 8.62 22.05
N ASP A 52 12.61 8.02 20.98
CA ASP A 52 14.00 7.52 20.90
C ASP A 52 15.00 8.67 21.09
N ALA A 53 14.78 9.80 20.42
CA ALA A 53 15.56 11.01 20.62
C ALA A 53 15.54 11.53 22.07
N THR A 54 14.43 11.35 22.79
CA THR A 54 14.31 11.78 24.20
C THR A 54 15.02 10.83 25.14
N ALA A 55 15.05 9.54 24.79
CA ALA A 55 15.74 8.49 25.53
C ALA A 55 17.26 8.63 25.41
N VAL A 56 17.79 8.73 24.18
CA VAL A 56 19.25 8.89 23.97
C VAL A 56 19.78 10.22 24.52
N ALA A 57 18.96 11.29 24.56
CA ALA A 57 19.33 12.55 25.21
C ALA A 57 19.53 12.43 26.73
N LYS A 58 19.00 11.36 27.35
CA LYS A 58 19.09 11.06 28.78
C LYS A 58 20.00 9.87 29.10
N GLY A 59 20.54 9.19 28.09
CA GLY A 59 21.28 7.93 28.30
C GLY A 59 20.37 6.76 28.73
N ALA A 60 19.08 6.84 28.40
CA ALA A 60 18.06 5.88 28.83
C ALA A 60 17.51 5.06 27.65
N SER A 61 16.84 3.95 27.96
CA SER A 61 16.04 3.19 26.99
C SER A 61 14.77 3.96 26.57
N PRO A 62 14.22 3.74 25.37
CA PRO A 62 12.98 4.37 24.93
C PRO A 62 11.79 4.10 25.85
N ASP A 63 11.10 5.18 26.23
CA ASP A 63 9.92 5.13 27.08
C ASP A 63 8.76 4.40 26.38
N ALA A 64 8.29 3.31 26.99
CA ALA A 64 7.25 2.44 26.42
C ALA A 64 5.92 3.20 26.24
N ASP A 65 5.58 4.04 27.21
CA ASP A 65 4.39 4.89 27.20
C ASP A 65 4.41 5.91 26.06
N CYS A 66 5.54 6.58 25.83
CA CYS A 66 5.74 7.50 24.72
C CYS A 66 5.54 6.79 23.38
N LYS A 67 6.11 5.58 23.22
CA LYS A 67 5.90 4.77 22.02
C LYS A 67 4.44 4.35 21.88
N GLN A 68 3.78 3.93 22.96
CA GLN A 68 2.37 3.54 22.90
C GLN A 68 1.45 4.70 22.52
N LYS A 69 1.64 5.89 23.11
CA LYS A 69 0.93 7.13 22.73
C LYS A 69 1.13 7.53 21.26
N ALA A 70 2.22 7.10 20.63
CA ALA A 70 2.42 7.25 19.18
C ALA A 70 1.59 6.24 18.36
N ARG A 71 1.49 4.98 18.80
CA ARG A 71 0.65 3.93 18.19
C ARG A 71 -0.84 4.23 18.33
N ASP A 72 -1.31 4.58 19.53
CA ASP A 72 -2.72 4.90 19.80
C ASP A 72 -3.17 6.10 18.95
N GLY A 73 -2.35 7.16 18.91
CA GLY A 73 -2.60 8.34 18.09
C GLY A 73 -2.53 8.08 16.57
N PHE A 74 -1.81 7.03 16.14
CA PHE A 74 -1.85 6.55 14.76
C PHE A 74 -3.16 5.81 14.49
N SER A 75 -3.54 4.81 15.31
CA SER A 75 -4.77 4.04 15.10
C SER A 75 -6.00 4.94 15.12
N ALA A 76 -6.21 5.72 16.18
CA ALA A 76 -7.36 6.63 16.27
C ALA A 76 -7.40 7.66 15.14
N GLY A 77 -6.23 8.09 14.65
CA GLY A 77 -6.13 8.96 13.48
C GLY A 77 -6.53 8.24 12.18
N TRP A 78 -6.12 6.98 12.02
CA TRP A 78 -6.42 6.14 10.85
C TRP A 78 -7.89 5.77 10.78
N ASP A 79 -8.45 5.31 11.90
CA ASP A 79 -9.86 4.95 12.03
C ASP A 79 -10.75 6.16 11.73
N LYS A 80 -10.36 7.37 12.19
CA LYS A 80 -11.02 8.64 11.85
C LYS A 80 -10.84 9.08 10.39
N VAL A 81 -9.84 8.57 9.67
CA VAL A 81 -9.70 8.81 8.23
C VAL A 81 -10.55 7.81 7.44
N GLU A 82 -10.57 6.52 7.80
CA GLU A 82 -11.38 5.52 7.10
C GLU A 82 -12.89 5.72 7.35
N ALA A 83 -13.30 6.13 8.55
CA ALA A 83 -14.70 6.42 8.88
C ALA A 83 -15.32 7.57 8.06
N LYS A 84 -14.52 8.40 7.38
CA LYS A 84 -15.01 9.42 6.42
C LYS A 84 -15.36 8.85 5.04
N GLY A 85 -15.09 7.57 4.81
CA GLY A 85 -15.30 6.92 3.52
C GLY A 85 -14.39 7.44 2.40
N GLY A 86 -14.73 7.05 1.17
CA GLY A 86 -14.13 7.53 -0.08
C GLY A 86 -12.67 7.14 -0.35
N CYS A 87 -12.04 6.37 0.54
CA CYS A 87 -10.69 5.84 0.35
C CYS A 87 -10.61 4.81 -0.79
N PHE A 88 -9.50 4.79 -1.54
CA PHE A 88 -9.26 3.77 -2.56
C PHE A 88 -8.93 2.39 -1.97
N THR A 89 -8.32 2.37 -0.78
CA THR A 89 -8.03 1.17 0.01
C THR A 89 -8.55 1.36 1.44
N THR A 90 -8.95 0.25 2.05
CA THR A 90 -9.33 0.15 3.46
C THR A 90 -8.65 -1.07 4.08
N ASN A 91 -8.56 -1.11 5.41
CA ASN A 91 -7.90 -2.18 6.18
C ASN A 91 -6.37 -2.26 5.99
N ASP A 92 -5.75 -1.28 5.33
CA ASP A 92 -4.30 -1.13 5.17
C ASP A 92 -3.57 -0.58 6.42
N LYS A 93 -4.28 -0.47 7.56
CA LYS A 93 -3.76 0.05 8.84
C LYS A 93 -2.59 -0.77 9.38
N SER A 94 -2.78 -2.07 9.59
CA SER A 94 -1.81 -2.96 10.23
C SER A 94 -0.53 -3.11 9.42
N THR A 95 -0.62 -3.24 8.09
CA THR A 95 0.56 -3.36 7.23
C THR A 95 1.32 -2.04 7.12
N THR A 96 0.62 -0.89 7.15
CA THR A 96 1.29 0.42 7.20
C THR A 96 1.96 0.64 8.55
N GLU A 97 1.30 0.26 9.65
CA GLU A 97 1.85 0.27 11.01
C GLU A 97 3.14 -0.56 11.10
N ALA A 98 3.11 -1.81 10.65
CA ALA A 98 4.27 -2.70 10.65
C ALA A 98 5.44 -2.15 9.83
N LYS A 99 5.18 -1.45 8.71
CA LYS A 99 6.23 -0.77 7.93
C LYS A 99 6.86 0.40 8.67
N VAL A 100 6.07 1.17 9.43
CA VAL A 100 6.59 2.25 10.28
C VAL A 100 7.42 1.68 11.43
N ASP A 101 6.90 0.68 12.15
CA ASP A 101 7.61 0.11 13.30
C ASP A 101 8.91 -0.60 12.86
N ALA A 102 8.92 -1.31 11.74
CA ALA A 102 10.14 -1.89 11.17
C ALA A 102 11.18 -0.83 10.75
N HIS A 103 10.74 0.31 10.18
CA HIS A 103 11.65 1.41 9.84
C HIS A 103 12.26 2.05 11.10
N VAL A 104 11.45 2.25 12.14
CA VAL A 104 11.94 2.77 13.43
C VAL A 104 12.99 1.84 14.01
N THR A 105 12.74 0.52 14.07
CA THR A 105 13.74 -0.45 14.56
C THR A 105 15.01 -0.48 13.71
N ASP A 106 14.92 -0.31 12.39
CA ASP A 106 16.09 -0.21 11.51
C ASP A 106 16.93 1.05 11.81
N LEU A 107 16.29 2.18 12.10
CA LEU A 107 16.97 3.40 12.53
C LEU A 107 17.50 3.32 13.97
N GLU A 108 16.78 2.67 14.88
CA GLU A 108 17.23 2.40 16.25
C GLU A 108 18.52 1.58 16.27
N SER A 109 18.64 0.59 15.38
CA SER A 109 19.87 -0.17 15.14
C SER A 109 20.96 0.70 14.51
N THR A 110 20.64 1.44 13.44
CA THR A 110 21.61 2.25 12.68
C THR A 110 22.22 3.41 13.50
N LEU A 111 21.45 4.01 14.41
CA LEU A 111 21.84 5.16 15.24
C LEU A 111 22.19 4.79 16.69
N HIS A 112 22.24 3.48 17.00
CA HIS A 112 22.46 2.93 18.35
C HIS A 112 21.58 3.58 19.42
N VAL A 113 20.27 3.31 19.41
CA VAL A 113 19.33 3.81 20.44
C VAL A 113 19.67 3.30 21.84
N THR A 114 20.20 2.09 21.94
CA THR A 114 20.64 1.46 23.19
C THR A 114 22.02 1.98 23.57
N GLY A 115 22.13 2.51 24.79
CA GLY A 115 23.39 3.03 25.33
C GLY A 115 23.15 3.91 26.54
N SER A 116 23.98 3.73 27.58
CA SER A 116 23.89 4.47 28.85
C SER A 116 24.42 5.90 28.76
N THR A 117 25.28 6.21 27.80
CA THR A 117 25.84 7.56 27.61
C THR A 117 24.80 8.51 26.99
N PRO A 118 24.44 9.63 27.65
CA PRO A 118 23.58 10.65 27.06
C PRO A 118 24.22 11.28 25.81
N SER A 119 23.41 11.55 24.78
CA SER A 119 23.88 12.12 23.50
C SER A 119 22.87 13.10 22.91
N LYS A 120 23.23 14.38 22.88
CA LYS A 120 22.49 15.46 22.20
C LYS A 120 22.59 15.32 20.68
N CYS A 121 23.74 14.91 20.15
CA CYS A 121 23.92 14.59 18.73
C CYS A 121 22.96 13.48 18.28
N SER A 122 22.98 12.31 18.93
CA SER A 122 22.11 11.20 18.56
C SER A 122 20.63 11.60 18.68
N SER A 123 20.27 12.38 19.72
CA SER A 123 18.93 12.96 19.86
C SER A 123 18.53 13.82 18.66
N LYS A 124 19.44 14.67 18.17
CA LYS A 124 19.21 15.49 16.96
C LYS A 124 19.10 14.61 15.70
N LYS A 125 19.91 13.55 15.56
CA LYS A 125 19.84 12.61 14.42
C LYS A 125 18.49 11.90 14.34
N PHE A 126 18.02 11.30 15.43
CA PHE A 126 16.68 10.69 15.51
C PHE A 126 15.55 11.70 15.18
N LYS A 127 15.61 12.93 15.73
CA LYS A 127 14.67 14.02 15.40
C LYS A 127 14.75 14.46 13.94
N GLY A 128 15.94 14.44 13.33
CA GLY A 128 16.18 14.75 11.92
C GLY A 128 15.56 13.70 11.01
N ALA A 129 15.81 12.43 11.29
CA ALA A 129 15.26 11.28 10.57
C ALA A 129 13.73 11.32 10.52
N GLY A 130 13.06 11.39 11.68
CA GLY A 130 11.59 11.42 11.73
C GLY A 130 10.96 12.69 11.14
N LYS A 131 11.69 13.82 11.14
CA LYS A 131 11.27 15.02 10.38
C LYS A 131 11.36 14.79 8.87
N LYS A 132 12.38 14.08 8.38
CA LYS A 132 12.51 13.72 6.96
C LYS A 132 11.41 12.75 6.51
N GLY A 133 11.20 11.67 7.26
CA GLY A 133 10.16 10.67 6.96
C GLY A 133 8.77 11.29 6.83
N LEU A 134 8.38 12.13 7.79
CA LEU A 134 7.16 12.94 7.69
C LEU A 134 7.16 13.90 6.48
N CYS A 135 8.26 14.62 6.24
CA CYS A 135 8.36 15.60 5.16
C CYS A 135 8.16 14.95 3.78
N LEU A 136 8.83 13.83 3.52
CA LEU A 136 8.70 13.08 2.27
C LEU A 136 7.29 12.50 2.10
N LEU A 137 6.70 11.91 3.15
CA LEU A 137 5.32 11.40 3.08
C LEU A 137 4.28 12.51 2.88
N LEU A 138 4.54 13.74 3.34
CA LEU A 138 3.75 14.92 2.99
C LEU A 138 3.94 15.33 1.52
N CYS A 139 5.14 15.23 0.96
CA CYS A 139 5.38 15.47 -0.47
C CYS A 139 4.68 14.41 -1.36
N HIS A 140 4.75 13.12 -1.01
CA HIS A 140 3.97 12.08 -1.69
C HIS A 140 2.46 12.32 -1.55
N GLY A 141 1.99 12.76 -0.38
CA GLY A 141 0.59 13.14 -0.16
C GLY A 141 0.17 14.37 -0.98
N LYS A 142 1.07 15.34 -1.19
CA LYS A 142 0.85 16.51 -2.06
C LYS A 142 0.74 16.11 -3.53
N ALA A 143 1.65 15.25 -4.01
CA ALA A 143 1.62 14.70 -5.36
C ALA A 143 0.29 14.00 -5.62
N GLN A 144 -0.09 13.09 -4.72
CA GLN A 144 -1.36 12.38 -4.77
C GLN A 144 -2.58 13.31 -4.78
N LYS A 145 -2.67 14.28 -3.85
CA LYS A 145 -3.80 15.23 -3.80
C LYS A 145 -3.97 16.06 -5.07
N LYS A 146 -2.87 16.35 -5.76
CA LYS A 146 -2.87 17.14 -7.01
C LYS A 146 -2.92 16.29 -8.28
N GLY A 147 -2.90 14.96 -8.18
CA GLY A 147 -2.78 14.07 -9.34
C GLY A 147 -1.45 14.20 -10.10
N LEU A 148 -0.40 14.70 -9.45
CA LEU A 148 0.90 14.95 -10.08
C LEU A 148 1.82 13.72 -9.98
N PRO A 149 2.65 13.44 -11.00
CA PRO A 149 3.70 12.43 -10.91
C PRO A 149 4.79 12.86 -9.91
N LEU A 150 5.57 11.91 -9.39
CA LEU A 150 6.68 12.22 -8.48
C LEU A 150 7.85 12.96 -9.16
N SER A 151 7.92 12.89 -10.49
CA SER A 151 8.84 13.66 -11.34
C SER A 151 8.41 15.12 -11.57
N ASP A 152 7.22 15.53 -11.12
CA ASP A 152 6.76 16.92 -11.23
C ASP A 152 7.74 17.87 -10.50
N PRO A 153 8.19 18.98 -11.13
CA PRO A 153 9.14 19.90 -10.52
C PRO A 153 8.74 20.45 -9.14
N THR A 154 7.43 20.57 -8.87
CA THR A 154 6.93 21.05 -7.56
C THR A 154 6.90 19.97 -6.48
N ILE A 155 7.03 18.70 -6.87
CA ILE A 155 7.14 17.53 -5.99
C ILE A 155 8.62 17.17 -5.79
N THR A 156 9.46 17.17 -6.83
CA THR A 156 10.91 16.98 -6.70
C THR A 156 11.53 18.07 -5.83
N ALA A 157 11.15 19.35 -6.03
CA ALA A 157 11.56 20.46 -5.16
C ALA A 157 10.97 20.38 -3.73
N CYS A 158 9.87 19.65 -3.52
CA CYS A 158 9.35 19.35 -2.18
C CYS A 158 10.27 18.34 -1.48
N MET A 159 10.58 17.23 -2.15
CA MET A 159 11.45 16.18 -1.61
C MET A 159 12.88 16.68 -1.39
N GLN A 160 13.40 17.53 -2.29
CA GLN A 160 14.74 18.10 -2.13
C GLN A 160 14.83 18.96 -0.87
N LYS A 161 13.85 19.84 -0.63
CA LYS A 161 13.77 20.61 0.64
C LYS A 161 13.69 19.74 1.90
N CYS A 162 13.22 18.49 1.80
CA CYS A 162 13.30 17.53 2.89
C CYS A 162 14.72 16.97 3.08
N ARG A 163 15.43 16.68 1.99
CA ARG A 163 16.84 16.23 2.00
C ARG A 163 17.80 17.31 2.49
N ASP A 164 17.69 18.53 1.97
CA ASP A 164 18.54 19.65 2.38
C ASP A 164 18.44 19.91 3.89
N LYS A 165 17.21 19.91 4.43
CA LYS A 165 16.93 20.07 5.87
C LYS A 165 17.41 18.89 6.71
N PHE A 166 17.41 17.67 6.15
CA PHE A 166 17.93 16.49 6.82
C PHE A 166 19.46 16.55 6.91
N SER A 167 20.13 16.82 5.78
CA SER A 167 21.59 16.93 5.71
C SER A 167 22.10 18.00 6.68
N ALA A 168 21.54 19.21 6.62
CA ALA A 168 21.88 20.29 7.56
C ALA A 168 21.60 19.94 9.03
N ALA A 169 20.57 19.13 9.33
CA ALA A 169 20.30 18.68 10.69
C ALA A 169 21.28 17.61 11.17
N PHE A 170 21.83 16.78 10.27
CA PHE A 170 22.85 15.78 10.59
C PHE A 170 24.22 16.43 10.79
N SER A 171 24.67 17.32 9.88
CA SER A 171 25.92 18.07 10.08
C SER A 171 25.92 18.85 11.40
N LYS A 172 24.82 19.57 11.70
CA LYS A 172 24.62 20.30 12.97
C LYS A 172 24.37 19.40 14.19
N ALA A 173 24.14 18.11 13.99
CA ALA A 173 24.18 17.13 15.06
C ALA A 173 25.64 16.75 15.37
N GLU A 174 26.43 16.46 14.34
CA GLU A 174 27.82 16.00 14.44
C GLU A 174 28.78 17.05 14.99
N GLU A 175 28.54 18.34 14.72
CA GLU A 175 29.20 19.49 15.37
C GLU A 175 29.16 19.45 16.92
N ALA A 176 28.24 18.70 17.53
CA ALA A 176 28.17 18.58 18.99
C ALA A 176 29.17 17.57 19.60
N GLY A 177 29.84 16.76 18.77
CA GLY A 177 30.89 15.80 19.19
C GLY A 177 30.42 14.58 19.99
N ASP A 178 29.29 14.64 20.68
CA ASP A 178 28.77 13.59 21.56
C ASP A 178 27.99 12.46 20.85
N CYS A 179 28.27 12.21 19.56
CA CYS A 179 27.53 11.25 18.75
C CYS A 179 27.90 9.79 19.03
N ARG A 180 26.90 8.90 19.02
CA ARG A 180 27.12 7.44 19.10
C ARG A 180 27.58 6.83 17.76
N THR A 181 27.33 7.53 16.66
CA THR A 181 27.73 7.21 15.28
C THR A 181 28.04 8.51 14.54
N THR A 182 28.95 8.48 13.56
CA THR A 182 29.27 9.61 12.69
C THR A 182 29.36 9.18 11.23
N GLY A 183 29.12 10.10 10.28
CA GLY A 183 29.19 9.82 8.85
C GLY A 183 28.01 8.99 8.28
N ASP A 184 27.02 8.66 9.11
CA ASP A 184 25.89 7.79 8.77
C ASP A 184 24.74 8.49 8.03
N ALA A 185 24.87 9.78 7.72
CA ALA A 185 23.81 10.60 7.10
C ALA A 185 23.24 9.96 5.81
N THR A 186 24.09 9.51 4.89
CA THR A 186 23.68 8.87 3.62
C THR A 186 23.00 7.52 3.83
N THR A 187 23.45 6.74 4.80
CA THR A 187 22.86 5.44 5.17
C THR A 187 21.47 5.63 5.75
N VAL A 188 21.32 6.56 6.70
CA VAL A 188 20.02 6.93 7.30
C VAL A 188 19.08 7.54 6.26
N GLU A 189 19.59 8.40 5.38
CA GLU A 189 18.84 8.96 4.24
C GLU A 189 18.25 7.87 3.35
N THR A 190 19.06 6.88 2.97
CA THR A 190 18.64 5.77 2.11
C THR A 190 17.55 4.93 2.77
N LYS A 191 17.68 4.63 4.07
CA LYS A 191 16.67 3.90 4.86
C LYS A 191 15.32 4.63 4.89
N ILE A 192 15.34 5.95 5.08
CA ILE A 192 14.13 6.79 5.08
C ILE A 192 13.50 6.87 3.69
N ASP A 193 14.31 7.04 2.63
CA ASP A 193 13.81 7.14 1.25
C ASP A 193 13.19 5.80 0.79
N VAL A 194 13.75 4.65 1.20
CA VAL A 194 13.16 3.31 1.01
C VAL A 194 11.84 3.15 1.77
N PHE A 195 11.81 3.50 3.06
CA PHE A 195 10.59 3.43 3.88
C PHE A 195 9.46 4.28 3.29
N THR A 196 9.74 5.54 2.96
CA THR A 196 8.72 6.46 2.46
C THR A 196 8.20 6.07 1.08
N THR A 197 9.06 5.53 0.21
CA THR A 197 8.65 4.92 -1.06
C THR A 197 7.75 3.70 -0.84
N SER A 198 8.10 2.81 0.11
CA SER A 198 7.32 1.60 0.41
C SER A 198 5.92 1.88 1.00
N VAL A 199 5.80 2.91 1.84
CA VAL A 199 4.50 3.40 2.32
C VAL A 199 3.74 4.12 1.21
N ALA A 200 4.43 4.89 0.36
CA ALA A 200 3.78 5.61 -0.73
C ALA A 200 3.18 4.67 -1.79
N SER A 201 3.87 3.57 -2.14
CA SER A 201 3.40 2.57 -3.11
C SER A 201 2.24 1.72 -2.57
N MET A 202 2.18 1.46 -1.27
CA MET A 202 1.08 0.69 -0.66
C MET A 202 -0.24 1.49 -0.58
N LEU A 203 -0.18 2.81 -0.70
CA LEU A 203 -1.33 3.72 -0.59
C LEU A 203 -1.62 4.33 -1.98
N PRO A 204 -2.28 3.59 -2.89
CA PRO A 204 -2.35 3.94 -4.31
C PRO A 204 -3.11 5.24 -4.57
N THR A 205 -2.82 5.83 -5.74
CA THR A 205 -3.36 7.11 -6.21
C THR A 205 -4.75 7.03 -6.83
N GLY A 206 -5.29 5.81 -7.06
CA GLY A 206 -6.64 5.55 -7.54
C GLY A 206 -7.00 6.08 -8.93
N VAL A 207 -6.08 6.81 -9.57
CA VAL A 207 -5.74 6.42 -10.94
C VAL A 207 -5.37 4.93 -10.89
N VAL A 208 -6.28 4.10 -11.40
CA VAL A 208 -5.82 3.04 -12.29
C VAL A 208 -5.07 3.79 -13.37
N THR A 209 -3.75 3.82 -13.27
CA THR A 209 -2.93 4.14 -14.42
C THR A 209 -3.19 2.99 -15.38
N THR A 210 -4.19 3.19 -16.25
CA THR A 210 -4.20 2.52 -17.55
C THR A 210 -2.96 3.03 -18.23
N THR A 211 -1.83 2.38 -17.95
CA THR A 211 -0.58 2.65 -18.64
C THR A 211 -0.82 2.12 -20.04
N THR A 212 -1.40 2.97 -20.88
CA THR A 212 -1.36 2.84 -22.33
C THR A 212 0.10 3.07 -22.69
N THR A 213 0.93 2.07 -22.41
CA THR A 213 2.36 2.11 -22.68
C THR A 213 2.50 1.95 -24.18
N THR A 214 2.36 3.06 -24.90
CA THR A 214 2.78 3.21 -26.29
C THR A 214 4.30 3.20 -26.33
N THR A 215 4.87 2.05 -25.94
CA THR A 215 6.29 1.77 -25.98
C THR A 215 6.66 1.57 -27.45
N PRO A 216 7.65 2.30 -28.01
CA PRO A 216 8.45 1.69 -29.07
C PRO A 216 9.07 0.42 -28.47
N SER A 217 8.66 -0.73 -29.00
CA SER A 217 8.85 -2.03 -28.35
C SER A 217 10.31 -2.50 -28.38
N ILE A 218 11.08 -2.18 -27.33
CA ILE A 218 12.35 -2.85 -27.02
C ILE A 218 12.35 -3.27 -25.54
N SER A 219 11.58 -4.31 -25.21
CA SER A 219 11.70 -4.99 -23.92
C SER A 219 13.05 -5.69 -23.83
N ARG A 220 13.99 -5.14 -23.06
CA ARG A 220 15.20 -5.88 -22.62
C ARG A 220 14.85 -6.80 -21.46
N THR A 221 14.03 -7.82 -21.76
CA THR A 221 13.90 -9.00 -20.91
C THR A 221 15.20 -9.79 -20.98
N ARG A 222 15.66 -10.28 -19.83
CA ARG A 222 16.84 -11.14 -19.70
C ARG A 222 16.40 -12.48 -19.14
N CYS A 223 16.80 -13.55 -19.81
CA CYS A 223 16.66 -14.89 -19.27
C CYS A 223 17.80 -15.20 -18.28
N CYS A 224 17.45 -15.79 -17.14
CA CYS A 224 18.37 -16.43 -16.21
C CYS A 224 18.25 -17.95 -16.34
N GLN A 225 19.38 -18.65 -16.41
CA GLN A 225 19.46 -20.11 -16.47
C GLN A 225 20.08 -20.66 -15.19
N ALA A 226 19.36 -21.55 -14.52
CA ALA A 226 19.85 -22.38 -13.41
C ALA A 226 19.86 -23.86 -13.84
N VAL A 227 20.32 -24.76 -12.98
CA VAL A 227 20.41 -26.20 -13.29
C VAL A 227 19.01 -26.79 -13.54
N GLY A 228 18.67 -27.04 -14.80
CA GLY A 228 17.38 -27.63 -15.21
C GLY A 228 16.17 -26.68 -15.20
N ALA A 229 16.35 -25.37 -15.00
CA ALA A 229 15.26 -24.40 -14.94
C ALA A 229 15.71 -23.02 -15.44
N CYS A 230 14.80 -22.28 -16.05
CA CYS A 230 15.04 -20.89 -16.43
C CYS A 230 13.87 -19.97 -16.05
N PHE A 231 14.13 -18.67 -16.04
CA PHE A 231 13.09 -17.65 -15.91
C PHE A 231 13.44 -16.38 -16.69
N ASP A 232 12.41 -15.73 -17.21
CA ASP A 232 12.50 -14.42 -17.87
C ASP A 232 12.22 -13.32 -16.83
N ALA A 233 13.12 -12.34 -16.69
CA ALA A 233 12.94 -11.20 -15.80
C ALA A 233 13.33 -9.86 -16.47
N SER A 234 13.01 -8.73 -15.82
CA SER A 234 13.52 -7.42 -16.27
C SER A 234 15.05 -7.37 -16.10
N GLU A 235 15.77 -6.60 -16.93
CA GLU A 235 17.22 -6.48 -16.85
C GLU A 235 17.77 -6.20 -15.42
N PRO A 236 17.27 -5.19 -14.66
CA PRO A 236 17.74 -4.94 -13.29
C PRO A 236 17.36 -6.06 -12.31
N ASP A 237 16.18 -6.69 -12.47
CA ASP A 237 15.80 -7.84 -11.65
C ASP A 237 16.72 -9.04 -11.90
N ALA A 238 16.98 -9.36 -13.17
CA ALA A 238 17.75 -10.52 -13.57
C ALA A 238 19.22 -10.40 -13.14
N MET A 239 19.81 -9.21 -13.25
CA MET A 239 21.18 -8.94 -12.81
C MET A 239 21.40 -9.16 -11.31
N VAL A 240 20.41 -8.82 -10.47
CA VAL A 240 20.49 -9.02 -9.01
C VAL A 240 20.12 -10.47 -8.62
N LYS A 241 19.09 -11.04 -9.24
CA LYS A 241 18.48 -12.31 -8.77
C LYS A 241 19.14 -13.55 -9.33
N CYS A 242 19.68 -13.49 -10.55
CA CYS A 242 20.30 -14.66 -11.18
C CYS A 242 21.53 -15.18 -10.41
N PRO A 243 22.47 -14.32 -9.97
CA PRO A 243 23.63 -14.78 -9.18
C PRO A 243 23.25 -15.38 -7.82
N LEU A 244 22.21 -14.83 -7.15
CA LEU A 244 21.69 -15.34 -5.87
C LEU A 244 21.09 -16.75 -5.97
N LEU A 245 20.68 -17.16 -7.17
CA LEU A 245 20.17 -18.49 -7.49
C LEU A 245 21.27 -19.46 -7.98
N HIS A 246 22.55 -19.06 -7.91
CA HIS A 246 23.67 -19.71 -8.61
C HIS A 246 23.42 -19.89 -10.12
N GLY A 247 22.59 -19.03 -10.70
CA GLY A 247 22.23 -19.02 -12.11
C GLY A 247 23.17 -18.17 -12.96
N THR A 248 23.22 -18.48 -14.26
CA THR A 248 23.95 -17.71 -15.27
C THR A 248 23.00 -16.81 -16.05
N LEU A 249 23.34 -15.52 -16.13
CA LEU A 249 22.56 -14.53 -16.87
C LEU A 249 22.86 -14.62 -18.37
N ALA A 250 21.83 -14.74 -19.20
CA ALA A 250 22.00 -14.85 -20.64
C ALA A 250 22.18 -13.49 -21.35
N ALA A 251 22.68 -13.54 -22.58
CA ALA A 251 22.77 -12.39 -23.47
C ALA A 251 21.39 -11.73 -23.71
N ALA A 252 21.39 -10.46 -24.10
CA ALA A 252 20.16 -9.71 -24.38
C ALA A 252 19.31 -10.41 -25.46
N GLY A 253 17.98 -10.42 -25.28
CA GLY A 253 17.06 -11.05 -26.22
C GLY A 253 17.01 -12.59 -26.14
N ARG A 254 17.74 -13.22 -25.22
CA ARG A 254 17.54 -14.65 -24.89
C ARG A 254 16.32 -14.81 -23.97
N VAL A 255 15.56 -15.86 -24.23
CA VAL A 255 14.28 -16.19 -23.56
C VAL A 255 14.31 -17.61 -23.01
N CYS A 256 13.57 -17.85 -21.93
CA CYS A 256 13.50 -19.16 -21.30
C CYS A 256 12.80 -20.20 -22.18
N ASN A 257 13.48 -21.33 -22.39
CA ASN A 257 12.91 -22.57 -22.91
C ASN A 257 12.69 -23.54 -21.73
N GLY A 258 11.44 -23.64 -21.26
CA GLY A 258 11.07 -24.46 -20.11
C GLY A 258 11.16 -25.98 -20.33
N GLN A 259 11.27 -26.46 -21.58
CA GLN A 259 11.48 -27.89 -21.85
C GLN A 259 12.93 -28.31 -21.59
N THR A 260 13.88 -27.42 -21.86
CA THR A 260 15.32 -27.66 -21.65
C THR A 260 15.84 -27.02 -20.36
N GLY A 261 15.09 -26.09 -19.77
CA GLY A 261 15.56 -25.26 -18.65
C GLY A 261 16.65 -24.26 -19.03
N ALA A 262 16.81 -23.97 -20.34
CA ALA A 262 17.91 -23.17 -20.86
C ALA A 262 17.44 -21.85 -21.51
N CYS A 263 18.34 -20.86 -21.56
CA CYS A 263 18.09 -19.57 -22.21
C CYS A 263 18.40 -19.63 -23.71
N GLY A 264 17.36 -19.75 -24.53
CA GLY A 264 17.44 -19.91 -25.99
C GLY A 264 17.03 -18.66 -26.78
N THR A 265 16.92 -18.82 -28.10
CA THR A 265 16.25 -17.86 -29.00
C THR A 265 14.74 -18.06 -29.06
N GLN A 266 14.25 -19.24 -28.70
CA GLN A 266 12.84 -19.63 -28.79
C GLN A 266 12.26 -19.82 -27.39
N LYS A 267 11.17 -19.10 -27.11
CA LYS A 267 10.39 -19.33 -25.89
C LYS A 267 9.56 -20.58 -26.07
N VAL A 268 9.73 -21.53 -25.15
CA VAL A 268 8.96 -22.78 -25.11
C VAL A 268 8.44 -22.97 -23.70
N VAL A 269 7.17 -23.34 -23.57
CA VAL A 269 6.54 -23.62 -22.28
C VAL A 269 7.04 -24.96 -21.77
N GLY A 270 7.47 -25.01 -20.52
CA GLY A 270 7.94 -26.23 -19.88
C GLY A 270 6.81 -27.22 -19.59
N ALA A 271 7.20 -28.45 -19.23
CA ALA A 271 6.24 -29.41 -18.73
C ALA A 271 5.59 -28.93 -17.42
N ASN A 272 6.32 -28.15 -16.62
CA ASN A 272 5.91 -27.71 -15.29
C ASN A 272 6.28 -26.23 -15.06
N CYS A 273 5.34 -25.46 -14.49
CA CYS A 273 5.61 -24.19 -13.85
C CYS A 273 5.61 -24.36 -12.33
N CYS A 274 6.70 -23.94 -11.68
CA CYS A 274 6.87 -24.02 -10.23
C CYS A 274 6.68 -22.63 -9.60
N GLN A 275 5.65 -22.45 -8.77
CA GLN A 275 5.34 -21.18 -8.10
C GLN A 275 5.63 -21.27 -6.60
N CYS A 276 6.58 -20.48 -6.10
CA CYS A 276 6.97 -20.49 -4.70
C CYS A 276 6.28 -19.37 -3.89
N PRO A 277 5.76 -19.65 -2.68
CA PRO A 277 5.24 -18.64 -1.76
C PRO A 277 6.35 -17.77 -1.19
N ALA A 278 5.99 -16.65 -0.57
CA ALA A 278 6.95 -15.71 0.00
C ALA A 278 7.52 -16.24 1.35
N ASN A 279 8.65 -16.95 1.25
CA ASN A 279 9.51 -17.44 2.36
C ASN A 279 8.91 -18.64 3.16
N PRO A 280 9.76 -19.50 3.78
CA PRO A 280 10.69 -19.10 4.84
C PRO A 280 12.20 -19.36 4.59
N ALA A 281 13.00 -18.59 5.36
CA ALA A 281 14.41 -18.75 5.73
C ALA A 281 15.53 -18.80 4.66
N GLN A 282 15.29 -19.08 3.37
CA GLN A 282 16.38 -19.16 2.38
C GLN A 282 16.20 -18.31 1.11
N PHE A 283 15.03 -17.68 0.89
CA PHE A 283 14.78 -16.85 -0.30
C PHE A 283 14.15 -15.49 0.02
N PRO A 284 14.88 -14.37 -0.14
CA PRO A 284 14.45 -13.07 0.38
C PRO A 284 13.72 -12.19 -0.66
N HIS A 285 12.56 -12.59 -1.20
CA HIS A 285 11.52 -11.71 -1.80
C HIS A 285 10.32 -12.50 -2.39
N PRO A 286 9.18 -11.87 -2.81
CA PRO A 286 7.95 -12.61 -3.10
C PRO A 286 7.84 -13.12 -4.55
N GLN A 287 7.06 -14.21 -4.70
CA GLN A 287 6.55 -14.80 -5.94
C GLN A 287 7.55 -15.00 -7.07
N TYR A 288 8.29 -16.11 -7.02
CA TYR A 288 8.93 -16.71 -8.18
C TYR A 288 8.00 -17.69 -8.89
N CYS A 289 8.01 -17.66 -10.21
CA CYS A 289 7.49 -18.70 -11.09
C CYS A 289 8.59 -19.08 -12.09
N PHE A 290 9.06 -20.33 -12.10
CA PHE A 290 10.07 -20.81 -13.05
C PHE A 290 9.57 -21.97 -13.92
N ASP A 291 9.88 -21.89 -15.21
CA ASP A 291 9.47 -22.83 -16.25
C ASP A 291 10.55 -23.94 -16.34
N THR A 292 10.13 -25.20 -16.20
CA THR A 292 11.08 -26.31 -16.03
C THR A 292 10.49 -27.66 -16.44
N ASN A 293 11.38 -28.62 -16.70
CA ASN A 293 11.08 -30.02 -16.98
C ASN A 293 11.40 -30.94 -15.78
N ILE A 294 11.88 -30.40 -14.65
CA ILE A 294 12.10 -31.20 -13.43
C ILE A 294 10.77 -31.74 -12.88
N SER A 295 10.80 -32.95 -12.33
CA SER A 295 9.62 -33.65 -11.83
C SER A 295 9.11 -33.11 -10.48
N SER A 296 9.94 -32.40 -9.72
CA SER A 296 9.63 -31.83 -8.41
C SER A 296 10.09 -30.38 -8.29
N CYS A 297 9.21 -29.49 -7.80
CA CYS A 297 9.49 -28.08 -7.57
C CYS A 297 10.17 -27.78 -6.21
N GLY A 298 10.51 -28.82 -5.44
CA GLY A 298 10.81 -28.69 -4.01
C GLY A 298 9.53 -28.62 -3.16
N SER A 299 9.64 -28.94 -1.87
CA SER A 299 8.50 -29.06 -0.94
C SER A 299 7.77 -27.74 -0.65
N VAL A 300 8.40 -26.60 -0.94
CA VAL A 300 7.86 -25.27 -0.64
C VAL A 300 7.04 -24.70 -1.80
N CYS A 301 7.15 -25.24 -3.02
CA CYS A 301 6.63 -24.60 -4.24
C CYS A 301 5.49 -25.40 -4.90
N THR A 302 4.44 -24.69 -5.33
CA THR A 302 3.27 -25.26 -6.01
C THR A 302 3.60 -25.57 -7.48
N LYS A 303 3.43 -26.83 -7.87
CA LYS A 303 3.64 -27.32 -9.24
C LYS A 303 2.36 -27.19 -10.08
N THR A 304 2.44 -26.54 -11.24
CA THR A 304 1.37 -26.51 -12.25
C THR A 304 1.86 -27.18 -13.54
N VAL A 305 1.23 -28.27 -13.96
CA VAL A 305 1.61 -29.02 -15.17
C VAL A 305 1.02 -28.35 -16.42
N GLY A 306 1.81 -28.23 -17.49
CA GLY A 306 1.37 -27.78 -18.82
C GLY A 306 0.95 -26.31 -18.91
N ALA A 307 1.50 -25.44 -18.07
CA ALA A 307 1.20 -24.01 -18.06
C ALA A 307 2.48 -23.18 -18.02
N ALA A 308 2.52 -22.07 -18.76
CA ALA A 308 3.63 -21.12 -18.74
C ALA A 308 3.62 -20.28 -17.45
N CYS A 309 4.80 -19.95 -16.94
CA CYS A 309 4.94 -19.07 -15.79
C CYS A 309 4.69 -17.60 -16.14
N GLY A 310 3.75 -16.95 -15.42
CA GLY A 310 3.53 -15.51 -15.52
C GLY A 310 2.19 -15.01 -14.94
N PRO A 311 1.98 -13.69 -14.87
CA PRO A 311 0.78 -13.11 -14.25
C PRO A 311 -0.53 -13.41 -14.99
N LYS A 312 -0.48 -13.81 -16.27
CA LYS A 312 -1.68 -14.19 -17.05
C LYS A 312 -2.15 -15.62 -16.78
N SER A 313 -1.25 -16.57 -16.46
CA SER A 313 -1.64 -17.95 -16.16
C SER A 313 -2.30 -18.09 -14.78
N LEU A 314 -2.05 -17.17 -13.84
CA LEU A 314 -2.78 -17.05 -12.57
C LEU A 314 -4.32 -16.93 -12.76
N ALA A 315 -4.77 -16.09 -13.70
CA ALA A 315 -6.20 -15.91 -13.97
C ALA A 315 -6.84 -17.19 -14.55
N GLU A 316 -6.13 -17.89 -15.43
CA GLU A 316 -6.63 -19.13 -16.04
C GLU A 316 -6.55 -20.33 -15.10
N ALA A 317 -5.49 -20.46 -14.30
CA ALA A 317 -5.30 -21.56 -13.36
C ALA A 317 -6.34 -21.52 -12.24
N VAL A 318 -6.59 -20.35 -11.64
CA VAL A 318 -7.68 -20.17 -10.65
C VAL A 318 -9.03 -20.49 -11.27
N ALA A 319 -9.27 -20.05 -12.52
CA ALA A 319 -10.51 -20.38 -13.24
C ALA A 319 -10.62 -21.87 -13.62
N ARG A 320 -9.53 -22.63 -13.77
CA ARG A 320 -9.55 -24.08 -14.00
C ARG A 320 -9.72 -24.86 -12.70
N SER A 321 -9.03 -24.49 -11.61
CA SER A 321 -9.21 -25.06 -10.27
C SER A 321 -10.67 -24.99 -9.82
N GLY A 322 -11.27 -23.80 -9.87
CA GLY A 322 -12.68 -23.60 -9.51
C GLY A 322 -13.69 -24.32 -10.42
N ARG A 323 -13.27 -24.86 -11.57
CA ARG A 323 -14.10 -25.75 -12.42
C ARG A 323 -13.90 -27.23 -12.09
N HIS A 324 -12.70 -27.65 -11.68
CA HIS A 324 -12.46 -29.01 -11.18
C HIS A 324 -13.13 -29.25 -9.83
N ASP A 325 -13.03 -28.31 -8.87
CA ASP A 325 -13.73 -28.44 -7.57
C ASP A 325 -15.25 -28.52 -7.74
N ARG A 326 -15.82 -27.73 -8.67
CA ARG A 326 -17.26 -27.78 -8.99
C ARG A 326 -17.68 -29.07 -9.68
N ARG A 327 -16.79 -29.78 -10.39
CA ARG A 327 -17.06 -31.15 -10.89
C ARG A 327 -16.94 -32.17 -9.76
N ALA A 328 -15.85 -32.14 -8.99
CA ALA A 328 -15.62 -33.07 -7.88
C ALA A 328 -16.68 -32.97 -6.75
N ALA A 329 -17.31 -31.80 -6.58
CA ALA A 329 -18.46 -31.61 -5.70
C ALA A 329 -19.77 -32.16 -6.30
N ARG A 330 -19.91 -32.13 -7.64
CA ARG A 330 -21.09 -32.66 -8.35
C ARG A 330 -21.09 -34.19 -8.39
N ASP A 331 -19.92 -34.80 -8.60
CA ASP A 331 -19.76 -36.26 -8.63
C ASP A 331 -19.89 -36.89 -7.23
N ARG A 332 -19.42 -36.20 -6.17
CA ARG A 332 -19.66 -36.62 -4.77
C ARG A 332 -21.13 -36.50 -4.32
N GLY A 333 -21.93 -35.68 -4.98
CA GLY A 333 -23.37 -35.54 -4.70
C GLY A 333 -24.27 -36.64 -5.30
N ALA A 334 -23.71 -37.54 -6.12
CA ALA A 334 -24.46 -38.61 -6.79
C ALA A 334 -24.24 -40.02 -6.18
N GLY A 335 -23.41 -40.13 -5.13
CA GLY A 335 -22.90 -41.40 -4.62
C GLY A 335 -23.56 -41.97 -3.36
N GLN A 336 -24.54 -41.29 -2.76
CA GLN A 336 -25.31 -41.78 -1.62
C GLN A 336 -26.79 -41.47 -1.84
N GLU A 337 -27.58 -42.46 -2.25
CA GLU A 337 -28.62 -43.08 -1.41
C GLU A 337 -29.39 -44.12 -2.25
N SER A 338 -29.23 -45.41 -1.95
CA SER A 338 -29.99 -46.49 -2.58
C SER A 338 -30.15 -47.67 -1.63
N VAL A 339 -30.91 -47.45 -0.56
CA VAL A 339 -31.50 -48.53 0.23
C VAL A 339 -33.01 -48.48 0.03
N ARG A 340 -33.55 -49.46 -0.70
CA ARG A 340 -35.00 -49.64 -0.86
C ARG A 340 -35.60 -50.11 0.47
N ILE A 341 -36.58 -49.38 1.01
CA ILE A 341 -37.64 -49.97 1.83
C ILE A 341 -39.00 -49.69 1.17
N LEU A 342 -39.89 -50.67 1.25
CA LEU A 342 -41.07 -50.87 0.41
C LEU A 342 -42.35 -50.23 1.00
N ARG A 343 -43.34 -49.97 0.11
CA ARG A 343 -44.79 -49.75 0.38
C ARG A 343 -45.15 -48.36 0.99
N ARG A 344 -46.01 -47.51 0.42
CA ARG A 344 -47.31 -47.73 -0.28
C ARG A 344 -47.77 -46.46 -1.05
N ARG A 345 -48.50 -46.64 -2.16
CA ARG A 345 -49.44 -45.64 -2.75
C ARG A 345 -50.65 -45.46 -1.80
N PRO A 346 -51.43 -44.34 -1.80
CA PRO A 346 -52.07 -43.65 -2.95
C PRO A 346 -51.83 -42.11 -2.97
N LEU A 347 -52.42 -41.24 -3.82
CA LEU A 347 -53.44 -41.38 -4.88
C LEU A 347 -53.15 -40.48 -6.13
N ARG A 348 -54.02 -39.49 -6.44
CA ARG A 348 -53.93 -38.41 -7.44
C ARG A 348 -54.76 -37.22 -6.92
N HIS A 349 -54.44 -35.97 -7.29
CA HIS A 349 -55.43 -34.96 -7.69
C HIS A 349 -54.80 -33.85 -8.56
N ARG A 350 -55.64 -32.97 -9.12
CA ARG A 350 -55.40 -32.23 -10.38
C ARG A 350 -54.75 -30.85 -10.19
N ARG A 351 -54.12 -30.34 -11.27
CA ARG A 351 -53.89 -28.88 -11.50
C ARG A 351 -55.25 -28.14 -11.66
N PRO A 352 -55.30 -26.81 -11.54
CA PRO A 352 -55.05 -25.96 -12.72
C PRO A 352 -54.16 -24.73 -12.44
N ALA A 353 -53.82 -23.98 -13.50
CA ALA A 353 -52.97 -22.79 -13.47
C ALA A 353 -53.78 -21.48 -13.56
N THR A 354 -53.21 -20.37 -13.10
CA THR A 354 -53.70 -19.00 -13.34
C THR A 354 -52.57 -18.07 -13.81
N ARG A 355 -52.95 -16.99 -14.51
CA ARG A 355 -52.09 -16.14 -15.36
C ARG A 355 -51.47 -14.93 -14.64
N PRO A 356 -50.42 -14.30 -15.21
CA PRO A 356 -49.78 -13.10 -14.64
C PRO A 356 -50.63 -11.83 -14.82
N GLY A 357 -50.56 -10.93 -13.84
CA GLY A 357 -51.24 -9.63 -13.84
C GLY A 357 -50.35 -8.48 -14.32
N VAL A 358 -50.89 -7.67 -15.24
CA VAL A 358 -50.28 -6.44 -15.78
C VAL A 358 -50.67 -5.25 -14.91
N TRP A 359 -49.71 -4.40 -14.50
CA TRP A 359 -50.01 -3.04 -14.01
C TRP A 359 -49.07 -1.97 -14.58
N ARG A 360 -49.55 -0.72 -14.51
CA ARG A 360 -49.35 0.29 -15.56
C ARG A 360 -48.17 1.24 -15.36
N ARG A 361 -47.68 1.72 -16.50
CA ARG A 361 -46.88 2.94 -16.67
C ARG A 361 -47.73 4.17 -16.30
N VAL A 362 -47.24 5.03 -15.41
CA VAL A 362 -47.75 6.41 -15.21
C VAL A 362 -46.56 7.35 -15.32
N GLY A 363 -46.62 8.27 -16.28
CA GLY A 363 -45.66 9.37 -16.39
C GLY A 363 -46.17 10.63 -15.73
N ARG A 364 -45.26 11.55 -15.38
CA ARG A 364 -45.59 12.96 -15.18
C ARG A 364 -44.43 13.81 -15.73
N ARG A 365 -44.79 14.85 -16.50
CA ARG A 365 -43.89 15.93 -16.97
C ARG A 365 -43.98 17.11 -15.99
N HIS A 366 -43.22 18.16 -16.30
CA HIS A 366 -43.15 19.48 -15.64
C HIS A 366 -42.24 19.54 -14.39
N ASP A 367 -41.44 20.60 -14.16
CA ASP A 367 -41.36 21.88 -14.88
C ASP A 367 -39.97 22.58 -14.91
N ARG A 368 -39.91 23.73 -15.61
CA ARG A 368 -38.74 24.62 -15.82
C ARG A 368 -38.35 25.49 -14.60
N ALA A 369 -37.04 25.71 -14.42
CA ALA A 369 -36.37 26.97 -14.01
C ALA A 369 -34.86 26.78 -14.29
N ARG A 370 -34.06 27.60 -15.00
CA ARG A 370 -33.85 29.06 -15.08
C ARG A 370 -33.46 29.76 -13.77
N ILE A 371 -32.14 29.98 -13.62
CA ILE A 371 -31.37 31.10 -13.01
C ILE A 371 -29.89 30.72 -13.35
N ALA A 372 -29.00 31.46 -14.02
CA ALA A 372 -28.72 32.89 -14.26
C ALA A 372 -27.78 33.54 -13.23
N GLY A 373 -26.55 33.90 -13.67
CA GLY A 373 -25.55 34.67 -12.90
C GLY A 373 -24.78 33.84 -11.84
N VAL A 374 -23.56 34.21 -11.45
CA VAL A 374 -22.81 35.46 -11.67
C VAL A 374 -21.33 35.15 -11.98
N ASP A 375 -20.78 35.83 -12.99
CA ASP A 375 -19.36 35.75 -13.37
C ASP A 375 -18.46 36.64 -12.50
N HIS A 376 -17.18 36.28 -12.40
CA HIS A 376 -16.23 36.92 -11.48
C HIS A 376 -15.70 38.29 -11.98
N GLU A 377 -15.42 39.18 -11.03
CA GLU A 377 -14.93 40.55 -11.27
C GLU A 377 -13.55 40.68 -11.95
N ARG A 378 -13.31 41.91 -12.43
CA ARG A 378 -12.11 42.39 -13.15
C ARG A 378 -10.85 42.52 -12.28
N LEU A 379 -9.69 42.30 -12.92
CA LEU A 379 -8.46 43.13 -13.02
C LEU A 379 -8.22 44.27 -11.99
N PRO A 380 -6.97 44.62 -11.60
CA PRO A 380 -5.78 44.72 -12.47
C PRO A 380 -4.47 44.10 -11.90
N ALA A 381 -3.49 43.64 -12.69
CA ALA A 381 -2.58 44.37 -13.58
C ALA A 381 -1.70 45.46 -12.89
N ARG A 382 -0.46 45.10 -12.53
CA ARG A 382 0.70 46.03 -12.43
C ARG A 382 1.92 45.38 -13.08
N GLY A 383 2.67 46.14 -13.87
CA GLY A 383 3.82 45.64 -14.64
C GLY A 383 5.18 46.18 -14.16
N ARG A 384 6.24 45.46 -14.57
CA ARG A 384 7.58 45.91 -15.03
C ARG A 384 8.18 47.18 -14.37
N ARG A 385 9.28 47.04 -13.58
CA ARG A 385 10.72 47.19 -13.97
C ARG A 385 11.23 48.66 -13.90
N PRO A 386 12.56 48.93 -13.88
CA PRO A 386 13.71 48.15 -13.37
C PRO A 386 14.70 49.02 -12.52
N GLN A 387 15.87 48.43 -12.21
CA GLN A 387 17.17 48.98 -11.79
C GLN A 387 17.39 50.52 -11.76
N ALA A 388 18.08 50.95 -10.71
CA ALA A 388 19.10 52.00 -10.75
C ALA A 388 20.36 51.50 -10.00
N ASP A 389 21.53 51.89 -10.49
CA ASP A 389 22.86 51.50 -10.01
C ASP A 389 23.51 52.62 -9.16
N ALA A 390 24.70 52.29 -8.62
CA ALA A 390 25.80 53.19 -8.23
C ALA A 390 25.87 53.82 -6.83
N GLY A 391 27.03 53.63 -6.20
CA GLY A 391 27.84 54.73 -5.62
C GLY A 391 27.81 54.91 -4.11
N GLY A 392 28.90 54.53 -3.43
CA GLY A 392 29.12 54.75 -1.99
C GLY A 392 30.17 53.81 -1.43
#